data_AF-A0A8J7XCJ9-F1
#
_entry.id   AF-A0A8J7XCJ9-F1
#
_cell.length_a   1.000
_cell.length_b   1.000
_cell.length_c   1.000
_cell.angle_alpha   90.00
_cell.angle_beta   90.00
_cell.angle_gamma   90.00
#
_symmetry.space_group_name_H-M   'P 1'
#
loop_
_entity.id
_entity.type
_entity.pdbx_description
1 polymer ?
#
loop_
_entity_poly.entity_id
_entity_poly.type
_entity_poly.pdbx_seq_one_letter_code
_entity_poly.pdbx_strand_id
1 'polypeptide(L)'
;MLYVGCVARSQPYWQMRSDPLFRPTFVQATIRDFMLFGPMPAPTMDDLHRLVRLYMPRTLDEVVANYDVIVFFEANVHAVGLHVDKLARAVSEGELGMMMAGGWQSFGGATGYPPWGETPIGPLLPTEDIIGEWHDSTQHRIVIDEPEHEFIRSLPWNMGDPALHGSVWDHNLLKVRAGAEQLAHVVSPSCNSPLMVAWRLEGGPRTFSFASEGGWRLFSMAKWDYDYDFCSNLLIYLDDRPVPQDIMLVQTARNKIFGIATRRSMLISLLDFCESFGANTQSIISQLDELDRVCADAMPQYLDLQFEDAIESYDKAAEIMEGIEEGAIKLKQRALMWVYVIEWLTVTGTGLFCGVAIWTLMIRRKLYRQVGYTRVR
;
A
#
# COMPACT_ATOMS: atom_id res chain seq x y z
N MET A 1 -8.24 10.12 0.54
CA MET A 1 -7.42 10.78 -0.52
C MET A 1 -7.90 10.42 -1.92
N LEU A 2 -7.91 11.38 -2.85
CA LEU A 2 -8.13 11.16 -4.28
C LEU A 2 -6.79 11.22 -5.01
N TYR A 3 -6.36 10.11 -5.58
CA TYR A 3 -5.09 10.02 -6.30
C TYR A 3 -5.35 10.08 -7.81
N VAL A 4 -4.80 11.09 -8.49
CA VAL A 4 -4.96 11.31 -9.94
C VAL A 4 -3.59 11.26 -10.60
N GLY A 5 -3.31 10.22 -11.40
CA GLY A 5 -1.95 10.08 -11.92
C GLY A 5 -1.52 8.72 -12.41
N CYS A 6 -0.19 8.50 -12.39
CA CYS A 6 0.41 7.20 -12.65
C CYS A 6 0.35 6.31 -11.41
N VAL A 7 -0.47 5.26 -11.43
CA VAL A 7 -0.58 4.33 -10.29
C VAL A 7 0.60 3.36 -10.23
N ALA A 8 1.16 3.00 -11.39
CA ALA A 8 2.21 1.98 -11.49
C ALA A 8 3.54 2.38 -10.81
N ARG A 9 3.78 3.68 -10.61
CA ARG A 9 5.03 4.21 -10.05
C ARG A 9 4.85 4.81 -8.66
N SER A 10 3.87 4.31 -7.92
CA SER A 10 3.38 4.96 -6.69
C SER A 10 3.11 3.93 -5.60
N GLN A 11 4.13 3.10 -5.35
CA GLN A 11 4.02 1.99 -4.40
C GLN A 11 3.58 2.42 -2.98
N PRO A 12 4.09 3.48 -2.35
CA PRO A 12 3.62 3.96 -1.05
C PRO A 12 2.12 4.20 -1.02
N TYR A 13 1.61 4.92 -2.02
CA TYR A 13 0.17 5.17 -2.16
C TYR A 13 -0.62 3.87 -2.35
N TRP A 14 -0.08 2.89 -3.08
CA TRP A 14 -0.72 1.59 -3.22
C TRP A 14 -0.76 0.81 -1.91
N GLN A 15 0.34 0.84 -1.13
CA GLN A 15 0.43 0.22 0.19
C GLN A 15 -0.57 0.84 1.18
N MET A 16 -0.90 2.12 1.04
CA MET A 16 -1.91 2.80 1.87
C MET A 16 -3.30 2.14 1.79
N ARG A 17 -3.60 1.33 0.77
CA ARG A 17 -4.86 0.55 0.73
C ARG A 17 -5.02 -0.44 1.88
N SER A 18 -3.90 -0.86 2.46
CA SER A 18 -3.89 -1.80 3.59
C SER A 18 -3.90 -1.08 4.92
N ASP A 19 -3.54 0.21 4.96
CA ASP A 19 -3.47 1.01 6.18
C ASP A 19 -4.82 1.68 6.44
N PRO A 20 -5.47 1.41 7.59
CA PRO A 20 -6.81 1.93 7.85
C PRO A 20 -6.86 3.45 7.96
N LEU A 21 -5.72 4.13 8.17
CA LEU A 21 -5.66 5.59 8.17
C LEU A 21 -6.00 6.19 6.80
N PHE A 22 -5.87 5.41 5.72
CA PHE A 22 -6.04 5.90 4.37
C PHE A 22 -7.12 5.15 3.62
N ARG A 23 -7.98 5.91 2.94
CA ARG A 23 -8.90 5.40 1.93
C ARG A 23 -8.58 6.04 0.57
N PRO A 24 -7.67 5.43 -0.21
CA PRO A 24 -7.31 5.97 -1.52
C PRO A 24 -8.31 5.54 -2.60
N THR A 25 -8.74 6.50 -3.42
CA THR A 25 -9.35 6.23 -4.73
C THR A 25 -8.35 6.58 -5.82
N PHE A 26 -8.07 5.64 -6.71
CA PHE A 26 -7.10 5.82 -7.79
C PHE A 26 -7.80 6.13 -9.11
N VAL A 27 -7.39 7.24 -9.72
CA VAL A 27 -7.76 7.63 -11.08
C VAL A 27 -6.50 7.61 -11.92
N GLN A 28 -6.33 6.55 -12.72
CA GLN A 28 -5.25 6.46 -13.70
C GLN A 28 -5.42 7.60 -14.72
N ALA A 29 -4.42 8.48 -14.82
CA ALA A 29 -4.47 9.69 -15.63
C ALA A 29 -3.18 9.96 -16.42
N THR A 30 -2.30 8.97 -16.58
CA THR A 30 -1.02 9.12 -17.30
C THR A 30 -1.04 8.49 -18.69
N ILE A 31 -0.33 9.10 -19.65
CA ILE A 31 -0.12 8.57 -21.01
C ILE A 31 1.33 8.13 -21.28
N ARG A 32 2.20 8.16 -20.27
CA ARG A 32 3.60 7.72 -20.37
C ARG A 32 3.70 6.19 -20.48
N ASP A 33 4.88 5.65 -20.79
CA ASP A 33 5.20 4.22 -21.02
C ASP A 33 4.53 3.21 -20.06
N PHE A 34 4.31 3.59 -18.80
CA PHE A 34 3.62 2.78 -17.79
C PHE A 34 2.10 2.77 -17.94
N MET A 35 1.53 3.46 -18.93
CA MET A 35 0.14 3.33 -19.32
C MET A 35 -0.16 1.90 -19.81
N LEU A 36 0.86 1.15 -20.24
CA LEU A 36 0.73 -0.26 -20.66
C LEU A 36 0.97 -1.28 -19.54
N PHE A 37 1.47 -0.86 -18.36
CA PHE A 37 1.93 -1.76 -17.30
C PHE A 37 1.39 -1.34 -15.92
N GLY A 38 1.29 -2.29 -14.99
CA GLY A 38 0.80 -2.04 -13.64
C GLY A 38 -0.67 -2.40 -13.43
N PRO A 39 -1.27 -2.01 -12.30
CA PRO A 39 -2.58 -2.51 -11.87
C PRO A 39 -3.77 -1.93 -12.67
N MET A 40 -3.57 -0.84 -13.41
CA MET A 40 -4.61 -0.13 -14.17
C MET A 40 -4.11 0.28 -15.57
N PRO A 41 -3.83 -0.67 -16.48
CA PRO A 41 -3.34 -0.36 -17.81
C PRO A 41 -4.43 0.30 -18.68
N ALA A 42 -4.03 1.26 -19.52
CA ALA A 42 -4.88 2.01 -20.43
C ALA A 42 -4.21 2.20 -21.81
N PRO A 43 -4.05 1.16 -22.65
CA PRO A 43 -3.19 1.20 -23.83
C PRO A 43 -3.41 2.35 -24.82
N THR A 44 -4.59 2.95 -24.81
CA THR A 44 -4.95 4.08 -25.68
C THR A 44 -5.48 5.26 -24.87
N MET A 45 -5.52 6.45 -25.48
CA MET A 45 -6.16 7.63 -24.88
C MET A 45 -7.66 7.40 -24.60
N ASP A 46 -8.34 6.60 -25.43
CA ASP A 46 -9.74 6.25 -25.22
C ASP A 46 -9.93 5.35 -23.99
N ASP A 47 -9.02 4.39 -23.78
CA ASP A 47 -9.00 3.59 -22.56
C ASP A 47 -8.75 4.46 -21.34
N LEU A 48 -7.83 5.42 -21.44
CA LEU A 48 -7.53 6.35 -20.35
C LEU A 48 -8.75 7.22 -20.01
N HIS A 49 -9.39 7.82 -21.02
CA HIS A 49 -10.63 8.57 -20.84
C HIS A 49 -11.75 7.72 -20.23
N ARG A 50 -11.82 6.43 -20.57
CA ARG A 50 -12.76 5.49 -19.97
C ARG A 50 -12.45 5.25 -18.50
N LEU A 51 -11.18 5.03 -18.13
CA LEU A 51 -10.78 4.87 -16.72
C LEU A 51 -11.05 6.14 -15.92
N VAL A 52 -10.69 7.32 -16.43
CA VAL A 52 -10.98 8.60 -15.79
C VAL A 52 -12.48 8.73 -15.55
N ARG A 53 -13.33 8.44 -16.54
CA ARG A 53 -14.80 8.49 -16.39
C ARG A 53 -15.36 7.50 -15.36
N LEU A 54 -14.72 6.33 -15.21
CA LEU A 54 -15.17 5.28 -14.29
C LEU A 54 -14.82 5.60 -12.83
N TYR A 55 -13.62 6.13 -12.59
CA TYR A 55 -13.08 6.28 -11.23
C TYR A 55 -13.08 7.72 -10.71
N MET A 56 -13.09 8.72 -11.59
CA MET A 56 -13.20 10.11 -11.15
C MET A 56 -14.60 10.33 -10.53
N PRO A 57 -14.69 10.90 -9.31
CA PRO A 57 -15.97 11.30 -8.73
C PRO A 57 -16.74 12.19 -9.71
N ARG A 58 -18.06 12.09 -9.79
CA ARG A 58 -18.84 12.75 -10.84
C ARG A 58 -19.05 14.23 -10.56
N THR A 59 -19.39 14.57 -9.32
CA THR A 59 -19.75 15.92 -8.88
C THR A 59 -18.69 16.51 -7.96
N LEU A 60 -18.71 17.83 -7.77
CA LEU A 60 -17.88 18.51 -6.77
C LEU A 60 -18.21 18.00 -5.37
N ASP A 61 -19.49 17.90 -5.03
CA ASP A 61 -19.95 17.42 -3.72
C ASP A 61 -19.44 16.01 -3.39
N GLU A 62 -19.38 15.12 -4.38
CA GLU A 62 -18.79 13.78 -4.18
C GLU A 62 -17.29 13.85 -3.88
N VAL A 63 -16.56 14.83 -4.45
CA VAL A 63 -15.14 15.03 -4.13
C VAL A 63 -15.02 15.55 -2.69
N VAL A 64 -15.72 16.64 -2.37
CA VAL A 64 -15.60 17.31 -1.07
C VAL A 64 -16.07 16.43 0.09
N ALA A 65 -17.12 15.63 -0.10
CA ALA A 65 -17.66 14.80 0.97
C ALA A 65 -16.86 13.52 1.27
N ASN A 66 -15.95 13.09 0.39
CA ASN A 66 -15.30 11.78 0.49
C ASN A 66 -13.76 11.83 0.50
N TYR A 67 -13.16 13.00 0.33
CA TYR A 67 -11.71 13.14 0.25
C TYR A 67 -11.25 14.39 0.99
N ASP A 68 -10.11 14.25 1.64
CA ASP A 68 -9.48 15.32 2.40
C ASP A 68 -8.27 15.91 1.64
N VAL A 69 -7.62 15.07 0.81
CA VAL A 69 -6.44 15.44 0.03
C VAL A 69 -6.54 14.93 -1.41
N ILE A 70 -6.13 15.77 -2.38
CA ILE A 70 -5.96 15.43 -3.79
C ILE A 70 -4.46 15.35 -4.13
N VAL A 71 -4.04 14.22 -4.69
CA VAL A 71 -2.66 13.99 -5.14
C VAL A 71 -2.62 13.95 -6.67
N PHE A 72 -1.82 14.84 -7.26
CA PHE A 72 -1.47 14.80 -8.68
C PHE A 72 -0.06 14.24 -8.86
N PHE A 73 0.08 13.19 -9.67
CA PHE A 73 1.40 12.66 -10.00
C PHE A 73 1.44 12.11 -11.42
N GLU A 74 2.25 12.70 -12.29
CA GLU A 74 2.30 12.30 -13.71
C GLU A 74 0.89 12.30 -14.34
N ALA A 75 0.02 13.23 -13.91
CA ALA A 75 -1.34 13.37 -14.41
C ALA A 75 -1.33 14.20 -15.68
N ASN A 76 -1.84 13.66 -16.78
CA ASN A 76 -1.88 14.37 -18.05
C ASN A 76 -3.03 15.39 -18.07
N VAL A 77 -2.72 16.66 -18.37
CA VAL A 77 -3.71 17.75 -18.44
C VAL A 77 -4.86 17.44 -19.39
N HIS A 78 -4.59 16.84 -20.56
CA HIS A 78 -5.63 16.51 -21.52
C HIS A 78 -6.52 15.37 -21.04
N ALA A 79 -5.95 14.35 -20.38
CA ALA A 79 -6.72 13.24 -19.83
C ALA A 79 -7.64 13.68 -18.69
N VAL A 80 -7.17 14.59 -17.83
CA VAL A 80 -7.95 15.14 -16.71
C VAL A 80 -8.89 16.27 -17.15
N GLY A 81 -8.66 16.88 -18.31
CA GLY A 81 -9.20 18.18 -18.76
C GLY A 81 -10.61 18.56 -18.29
N LEU A 82 -11.61 17.70 -18.52
CA LEU A 82 -13.02 17.97 -18.15
C LEU A 82 -13.28 18.05 -16.63
N HIS A 83 -12.31 17.65 -15.82
CA HIS A 83 -12.40 17.60 -14.37
C HIS A 83 -11.50 18.61 -13.67
N VAL A 84 -10.61 19.30 -14.40
CA VAL A 84 -9.61 20.19 -13.80
C VAL A 84 -10.28 21.32 -12.99
N ASP A 85 -11.31 21.96 -13.53
CA ASP A 85 -12.08 23.00 -12.82
C ASP A 85 -12.69 22.47 -11.51
N LYS A 86 -13.34 21.31 -11.58
CA LYS A 86 -13.94 20.66 -10.40
C LYS A 86 -12.89 20.34 -9.33
N LEU A 87 -11.72 19.81 -9.72
CA LEU A 87 -10.66 19.48 -8.78
C LEU A 87 -10.05 20.74 -8.16
N ALA A 88 -9.88 21.81 -8.94
CA ALA A 88 -9.43 23.10 -8.42
C ALA A 88 -10.42 23.69 -7.42
N ARG A 89 -11.72 23.65 -7.74
CA ARG A 89 -12.78 24.10 -6.82
C ARG A 89 -12.86 23.25 -5.56
N ALA A 90 -12.61 21.94 -5.64
CA ALA A 90 -12.55 21.10 -4.45
C ALA A 90 -11.43 21.54 -3.49
N VAL A 91 -10.29 22.02 -4.00
CA VAL A 91 -9.21 22.58 -3.18
C VAL A 91 -9.58 23.98 -2.68
N SER A 92 -10.01 24.88 -3.55
CA SER A 92 -10.20 26.30 -3.19
C SER A 92 -11.49 26.59 -2.43
N GLU A 93 -12.59 25.89 -2.74
CA GLU A 93 -13.91 26.06 -2.11
C GLU A 93 -14.23 24.95 -1.12
N GLY A 94 -13.77 23.73 -1.39
CA GLY A 94 -13.99 22.56 -0.55
C GLY A 94 -12.94 22.37 0.55
N GLU A 95 -11.90 23.22 0.58
CA GLU A 95 -10.83 23.20 1.57
C GLU A 95 -10.00 21.90 1.59
N LEU A 96 -9.93 21.17 0.46
CA LEU A 96 -9.10 19.97 0.36
C LEU A 96 -7.61 20.32 0.26
N GLY A 97 -6.78 19.58 0.98
CA GLY A 97 -5.33 19.60 0.79
C GLY A 97 -4.95 19.18 -0.63
N MET A 98 -3.83 19.70 -1.14
CA MET A 98 -3.38 19.36 -2.49
C MET A 98 -1.87 19.14 -2.56
N MET A 99 -1.44 18.14 -3.32
CA MET A 99 -0.06 18.08 -3.78
C MET A 99 0.06 17.78 -5.26
N MET A 100 1.10 18.32 -5.87
CA MET A 100 1.60 17.86 -7.16
C MET A 100 3.03 17.36 -7.00
N ALA A 101 3.24 16.10 -7.37
CA ALA A 101 4.55 15.50 -7.50
C ALA A 101 5.03 15.61 -8.96
N GLY A 102 6.33 15.75 -9.15
CA GLY A 102 6.98 15.99 -10.41
C GLY A 102 6.83 14.84 -11.38
N GLY A 103 7.32 15.06 -12.59
CA GLY A 103 7.23 14.12 -13.69
C GLY A 103 7.06 14.84 -15.02
N TRP A 104 7.11 14.09 -16.10
CA TRP A 104 7.06 14.66 -17.44
C TRP A 104 5.70 15.27 -17.76
N GLN A 105 4.63 14.83 -17.11
CA GLN A 105 3.28 15.34 -17.29
C GLN A 105 2.82 16.25 -16.13
N SER A 106 3.71 16.60 -15.20
CA SER A 106 3.42 17.48 -14.05
C SER A 106 3.99 18.89 -14.29
N PHE A 107 3.50 19.87 -13.54
CA PHE A 107 3.99 21.27 -13.57
C PHE A 107 4.06 21.82 -15.00
N GLY A 108 5.21 22.39 -15.40
CA GLY A 108 5.42 22.93 -16.74
C GLY A 108 5.47 21.90 -17.87
N GLY A 109 5.34 20.61 -17.55
CA GLY A 109 5.51 19.52 -18.49
C GLY A 109 6.96 19.39 -18.97
N ALA A 110 7.28 18.24 -19.54
CA ALA A 110 8.54 17.98 -20.23
C ALA A 110 8.27 17.17 -21.51
N THR A 111 9.24 17.09 -22.42
CA THR A 111 9.14 16.21 -23.61
C THR A 111 7.90 16.43 -24.49
N GLY A 112 7.36 17.65 -24.50
CA GLY A 112 6.17 18.02 -25.30
C GLY A 112 4.81 17.80 -24.63
N TYR A 113 4.78 17.41 -23.35
CA TYR A 113 3.53 17.37 -22.59
C TYR A 113 3.05 18.76 -22.17
N PRO A 114 1.72 18.98 -22.08
CA PRO A 114 1.16 20.29 -21.74
C PRO A 114 1.46 20.71 -20.29
N PRO A 115 1.64 22.01 -20.02
CA PRO A 115 1.83 22.53 -18.67
C PRO A 115 0.51 22.62 -17.88
N TRP A 116 0.61 22.55 -16.55
CA TRP A 116 -0.49 22.75 -15.60
C TRP A 116 -0.70 24.22 -15.21
N GLY A 117 0.31 25.07 -15.37
CA GLY A 117 0.31 26.45 -14.88
C GLY A 117 -0.80 27.35 -15.44
N GLU A 118 -1.27 27.10 -16.67
CA GLU A 118 -2.39 27.84 -17.29
C GLU A 118 -3.77 27.28 -16.91
N THR A 119 -3.81 26.17 -16.17
CA THR A 119 -5.06 25.58 -15.71
C THR A 119 -5.52 26.19 -14.37
N PRO A 120 -6.79 26.00 -13.96
CA PRO A 120 -7.25 26.38 -12.62
C PRO A 120 -6.44 25.80 -11.45
N ILE A 121 -5.66 24.73 -11.64
CA ILE A 121 -4.77 24.17 -10.61
C ILE A 121 -3.48 25.00 -10.45
N GLY A 122 -2.98 25.61 -11.53
CA GLY A 122 -1.70 26.34 -11.53
C GLY A 122 -1.59 27.43 -10.46
N PRO A 123 -2.61 28.29 -10.27
CA PRO A 123 -2.63 29.29 -9.20
C PRO A 123 -2.66 28.73 -7.78
N LEU A 124 -3.07 27.46 -7.60
CA LEU A 124 -3.16 26.79 -6.31
C LEU A 124 -1.83 26.12 -5.90
N LEU A 125 -0.85 26.04 -6.81
CA LEU A 125 0.47 25.47 -6.52
C LEU A 125 1.38 26.49 -5.83
N PRO A 126 2.24 26.07 -4.88
CA PRO A 126 3.24 26.92 -4.23
C PRO A 126 4.38 27.38 -5.16
N THR A 127 4.38 26.92 -6.40
CA THR A 127 5.41 27.21 -7.40
C THR A 127 4.82 27.71 -8.71
N GLU A 128 5.66 28.40 -9.48
CA GLU A 128 5.43 28.73 -10.88
C GLU A 128 6.21 27.77 -11.78
N ASP A 129 5.54 27.32 -12.83
CA ASP A 129 6.08 26.38 -13.80
C ASP A 129 7.17 27.03 -14.66
N ILE A 130 8.24 26.28 -14.93
CA ILE A 130 9.11 26.53 -16.07
C ILE A 130 8.76 25.51 -17.15
N ILE A 131 8.17 26.00 -18.24
CA ILE A 131 7.53 25.15 -19.26
C ILE A 131 8.55 24.33 -20.04
N GLY A 132 8.31 23.03 -20.15
CA GLY A 132 9.11 22.13 -20.99
C GLY A 132 10.45 21.72 -20.41
N GLU A 133 10.78 22.14 -19.19
CA GLU A 133 12.08 21.93 -18.57
C GLU A 133 12.09 20.72 -17.62
N TRP A 134 13.12 19.89 -17.77
CA TRP A 134 13.41 18.74 -16.94
C TRP A 134 14.91 18.68 -16.66
N HIS A 135 15.28 18.47 -15.40
CA HIS A 135 16.69 18.34 -15.02
C HIS A 135 16.97 16.94 -14.47
N ASP A 136 17.91 16.25 -15.12
CA ASP A 136 18.39 14.94 -14.72
C ASP A 136 19.87 14.96 -14.32
N SER A 137 20.23 14.20 -13.29
CA SER A 137 21.63 14.09 -12.87
C SER A 137 21.89 12.87 -11.99
N THR A 138 23.01 12.20 -12.26
CA THR A 138 23.52 11.16 -11.34
C THR A 138 24.17 11.74 -10.08
N GLN A 139 24.33 13.06 -10.00
CA GLN A 139 25.01 13.75 -8.91
C GLN A 139 24.08 14.61 -8.05
N HIS A 140 22.76 14.50 -8.24
CA HIS A 140 21.82 15.22 -7.40
C HIS A 140 21.98 14.85 -5.92
N ARG A 141 21.87 15.86 -5.06
CA ARG A 141 21.78 15.71 -3.62
C ARG A 141 20.68 16.62 -3.12
N ILE A 142 19.82 16.08 -2.27
CA ILE A 142 18.86 16.88 -1.52
C ILE A 142 19.59 17.69 -0.45
N VAL A 143 19.14 18.92 -0.23
CA VAL A 143 19.52 19.79 0.87
C VAL A 143 18.24 20.22 1.57
N ILE A 144 18.18 20.02 2.88
CA ILE A 144 17.04 20.40 3.71
C ILE A 144 17.27 21.84 4.17
N ASP A 145 16.35 22.73 3.81
CA ASP A 145 16.41 24.16 4.12
C ASP A 145 15.75 24.46 5.47
N GLU A 146 14.60 23.82 5.74
CA GLU A 146 13.79 24.05 6.94
C GLU A 146 13.70 22.76 7.79
N PRO A 147 14.77 22.38 8.51
CA PRO A 147 14.83 21.12 9.26
C PRO A 147 13.82 21.04 10.41
N GLU A 148 13.38 22.19 10.94
CA GLU A 148 12.41 22.27 12.05
C GLU A 148 10.96 22.31 11.55
N HIS A 149 10.72 22.37 10.25
CA HIS A 149 9.37 22.32 9.71
C HIS A 149 8.70 20.99 10.08
N GLU A 150 7.44 21.04 10.51
CA GLU A 150 6.69 19.92 11.10
C GLU A 150 6.75 18.63 10.26
N PHE A 151 6.55 18.78 8.94
CA PHE A 151 6.65 17.66 8.00
C PHE A 151 8.09 17.14 7.86
N ILE A 152 9.08 18.03 7.78
CA ILE A 152 10.48 17.65 7.54
C ILE A 152 11.03 16.88 8.74
N ARG A 153 10.86 17.42 9.95
CA ARG A 153 11.41 16.83 11.17
C ARG A 153 10.73 15.51 11.57
N SER A 154 9.58 15.20 10.98
CA SER A 154 8.86 13.92 11.17
C SER A 154 9.61 12.69 10.63
N LEU A 155 10.64 12.91 9.81
CA LEU A 155 11.40 11.85 9.15
C LEU A 155 12.87 11.90 9.56
N PRO A 156 13.51 10.75 9.78
CA PRO A 156 14.93 10.67 10.13
C PRO A 156 15.81 10.77 8.88
N TRP A 157 15.99 12.00 8.38
CA TRP A 157 16.81 12.29 7.21
C TRP A 157 18.28 11.90 7.40
N ASN A 158 18.68 10.76 6.85
CA ASN A 158 20.08 10.35 6.78
C ASN A 158 20.68 10.72 5.42
N MET A 159 21.32 11.89 5.33
CA MET A 159 21.96 12.36 4.09
C MET A 159 23.13 11.47 3.61
N GLY A 160 23.58 10.50 4.42
CA GLY A 160 24.53 9.47 4.02
C GLY A 160 23.90 8.24 3.36
N ASP A 161 22.57 8.12 3.37
CA ASP A 161 21.84 7.01 2.77
C ASP A 161 21.93 7.09 1.23
N PRO A 162 22.49 6.06 0.56
CA PRO A 162 22.56 6.01 -0.90
C PRO A 162 21.20 6.08 -1.60
N ALA A 163 20.11 5.70 -0.92
CA ALA A 163 18.75 5.78 -1.44
C ALA A 163 18.31 7.23 -1.70
N LEU A 164 18.96 8.21 -1.05
CA LEU A 164 18.69 9.63 -1.19
C LEU A 164 19.67 10.34 -2.14
N HIS A 165 20.41 9.63 -3.01
CA HIS A 165 21.41 10.24 -3.90
C HIS A 165 21.13 10.00 -5.39
N GLY A 166 21.52 10.98 -6.20
CA GLY A 166 21.51 10.91 -7.66
C GLY A 166 20.11 11.01 -8.24
N SER A 167 19.88 10.26 -9.33
CA SER A 167 18.70 10.37 -10.19
C SER A 167 17.33 10.20 -9.49
N VAL A 168 17.30 9.77 -8.23
CA VAL A 168 16.07 9.77 -7.42
C VAL A 168 15.44 11.17 -7.32
N TRP A 169 16.24 12.21 -7.54
CA TRP A 169 15.82 13.62 -7.53
C TRP A 169 15.76 14.26 -8.92
N ASP A 170 15.69 13.49 -10.01
CA ASP A 170 15.34 14.04 -11.32
C ASP A 170 13.99 14.78 -11.19
N HIS A 171 13.90 16.02 -11.70
CA HIS A 171 12.84 16.95 -11.33
C HIS A 171 12.47 17.95 -12.43
N ASN A 172 11.26 18.51 -12.31
CA ASN A 172 10.84 19.70 -13.04
C ASN A 172 11.55 20.94 -12.48
N LEU A 173 11.92 21.89 -13.32
CA LEU A 173 12.41 23.18 -12.85
C LEU A 173 11.25 24.10 -12.47
N LEU A 174 11.30 24.66 -11.27
CA LEU A 174 10.22 25.45 -10.68
C LEU A 174 10.77 26.76 -10.08
N LYS A 175 9.90 27.77 -9.97
CA LYS A 175 10.17 28.97 -9.18
C LYS A 175 9.25 29.01 -7.96
N VAL A 176 9.79 29.28 -6.78
CA VAL A 176 8.99 29.40 -5.55
C VAL A 176 8.14 30.67 -5.62
N ARG A 177 6.83 30.56 -5.34
CA ARG A 177 5.94 31.73 -5.25
C ARG A 177 6.24 32.55 -4.01
N ALA A 178 5.96 33.85 -4.09
CA ALA A 178 6.03 34.72 -2.93
C ALA A 178 5.05 34.24 -1.85
N GLY A 179 5.55 34.07 -0.62
CA GLY A 179 4.76 33.56 0.52
C GLY A 179 4.72 32.04 0.64
N ALA A 180 5.25 31.29 -0.34
CA ALA A 180 5.50 29.87 -0.19
C ALA A 180 6.83 29.62 0.53
N GLU A 181 6.92 28.49 1.23
CA GLU A 181 8.06 28.09 2.04
C GLU A 181 8.80 26.95 1.33
N GLN A 182 10.06 27.18 0.98
CA GLN A 182 10.91 26.13 0.42
C GLN A 182 11.50 25.31 1.57
N LEU A 183 11.09 24.05 1.67
CA LEU A 183 11.53 23.15 2.73
C LEU A 183 12.83 22.41 2.38
N ALA A 184 13.02 22.16 1.08
CA ALA A 184 14.22 21.51 0.55
C ALA A 184 14.46 21.90 -0.90
N HIS A 185 15.72 21.82 -1.31
CA HIS A 185 16.16 21.97 -2.69
C HIS A 185 17.09 20.83 -3.09
N VAL A 186 17.34 20.73 -4.39
CA VAL A 186 18.29 19.77 -4.96
C VAL A 186 19.46 20.51 -5.59
N VAL A 187 20.67 20.02 -5.31
CA VAL A 187 21.91 20.54 -5.86
C VAL A 187 22.61 19.50 -6.73
N SER A 188 23.22 19.97 -7.82
CA SER A 188 24.18 19.25 -8.64
C SER A 188 25.15 20.27 -9.25
N PRO A 189 26.25 19.86 -9.92
CA PRO A 189 27.23 20.81 -10.46
C PRO A 189 26.65 21.90 -11.39
N SER A 190 25.51 21.63 -12.04
CA SER A 190 24.88 22.53 -13.00
C SER A 190 23.50 23.05 -12.59
N CYS A 191 23.01 22.69 -11.40
CA CYS A 191 21.63 22.99 -10.99
C CYS A 191 21.53 23.18 -9.48
N ASN A 192 20.79 24.21 -9.08
CA ASN A 192 20.33 24.45 -7.73
C ASN A 192 18.86 24.89 -7.84
N SER A 193 17.95 23.99 -7.50
CA SER A 193 16.53 24.13 -7.81
C SER A 193 15.63 23.71 -6.65
N PRO A 194 14.48 24.36 -6.46
CA PRO A 194 13.51 23.97 -5.44
C PRO A 194 13.07 22.52 -5.63
N LEU A 195 12.89 21.80 -4.50
CA LEU A 195 12.49 20.39 -4.51
C LEU A 195 11.18 20.19 -3.75
N MET A 196 11.09 20.70 -2.52
CA MET A 196 9.91 20.60 -1.67
C MET A 196 9.49 21.99 -1.27
N VAL A 197 8.27 22.37 -1.65
CA VAL A 197 7.73 23.69 -1.37
C VAL A 197 6.34 23.53 -0.78
N ALA A 198 6.14 24.08 0.41
CA ALA A 198 4.85 24.11 1.10
C ALA A 198 4.24 25.50 0.99
N TRP A 199 2.91 25.56 0.97
CA TRP A 199 2.18 26.83 1.02
C TRP A 199 0.80 26.62 1.61
N ARG A 200 0.34 27.59 2.38
CA ARG A 200 -1.05 27.65 2.82
C ARG A 200 -1.75 28.73 2.00
N LEU A 201 -2.84 28.36 1.33
CA LEU A 201 -3.71 29.34 0.67
C LEU A 201 -4.30 30.27 1.72
N GLU A 202 -4.49 31.55 1.39
CA GLU A 202 -5.00 32.53 2.35
C GLU A 202 -6.36 32.10 2.92
N GLY A 203 -6.40 31.80 4.23
CA GLY A 203 -7.59 31.27 4.90
C GLY A 203 -8.02 29.87 4.44
N GLY A 204 -7.21 29.18 3.65
CA GLY A 204 -7.55 27.90 3.01
C GLY A 204 -6.60 26.75 3.37
N PRO A 205 -6.62 25.66 2.57
CA PRO A 205 -5.87 24.45 2.86
C PRO A 205 -4.37 24.58 2.57
N ARG A 206 -3.62 23.58 3.02
CA ARG A 206 -2.21 23.38 2.67
C ARG A 206 -2.09 22.81 1.26
N THR A 207 -1.12 23.32 0.51
CA THR A 207 -0.74 22.86 -0.82
C THR A 207 0.75 22.59 -0.87
N PHE A 208 1.17 21.63 -1.68
CA PHE A 208 2.56 21.19 -1.73
C PHE A 208 3.03 20.90 -3.15
N SER A 209 4.25 21.32 -3.46
CA SER A 209 4.95 20.92 -4.67
C SER A 209 6.16 20.08 -4.30
N PHE A 210 6.19 18.86 -4.84
CA PHE A 210 7.36 18.01 -4.81
C PHE A 210 7.91 17.92 -6.23
N ALA A 211 8.95 18.69 -6.56
CA ALA A 211 9.42 18.90 -7.92
C ALA A 211 9.95 17.62 -8.59
N SER A 212 10.44 16.68 -7.80
CA SER A 212 10.97 15.42 -8.32
C SER A 212 9.85 14.47 -8.72
N GLU A 213 10.14 13.60 -9.69
CA GLU A 213 9.25 12.48 -9.99
C GLU A 213 8.91 11.71 -8.70
N GLY A 214 9.86 11.49 -7.78
CA GLY A 214 9.61 10.78 -6.52
C GLY A 214 9.21 9.31 -6.70
N GLY A 215 8.09 9.06 -7.38
CA GLY A 215 7.47 7.79 -7.69
C GLY A 215 8.39 6.70 -8.20
N TRP A 216 9.02 6.89 -9.36
CA TRP A 216 9.73 5.75 -9.96
C TRP A 216 10.97 5.36 -9.17
N ARG A 217 11.84 6.32 -8.87
CA ARG A 217 13.14 6.00 -8.30
C ARG A 217 13.12 6.00 -6.78
N LEU A 218 12.61 7.04 -6.12
CA LEU A 218 12.58 7.09 -4.65
C LEU A 218 11.56 6.10 -4.08
N PHE A 219 10.34 6.06 -4.62
CA PHE A 219 9.23 5.28 -4.06
C PHE A 219 9.10 3.85 -4.62
N SER A 220 9.76 3.50 -5.72
CA SER A 220 9.63 2.17 -6.35
C SER A 220 10.94 1.43 -6.57
N MET A 221 12.11 2.08 -6.45
CA MET A 221 13.41 1.44 -6.74
C MET A 221 14.48 1.63 -5.65
N ALA A 222 14.53 2.78 -4.98
CA ALA A 222 15.64 3.17 -4.11
C ALA A 222 15.61 2.47 -2.74
N LYS A 223 14.50 1.82 -2.37
CA LYS A 223 14.30 1.15 -1.06
C LYS A 223 14.64 2.07 0.11
N TRP A 224 14.27 3.35 0.03
CA TRP A 224 14.40 4.20 1.19
C TRP A 224 13.41 3.71 2.26
N ASP A 225 13.90 3.40 3.45
CA ASP A 225 13.10 2.75 4.51
C ASP A 225 11.89 3.58 4.98
N TYR A 226 11.88 4.88 4.67
CA TYR A 226 10.87 5.84 5.10
C TYR A 226 10.02 6.39 3.94
N ASP A 227 10.02 5.75 2.77
CA ASP A 227 9.23 6.19 1.60
C ASP A 227 7.71 6.20 1.86
N TYR A 228 7.23 5.17 2.57
CA TYR A 228 5.85 5.07 3.03
C TYR A 228 5.52 6.17 4.04
N ASP A 229 6.40 6.36 5.02
CA ASP A 229 6.21 7.35 6.07
C ASP A 229 6.27 8.78 5.52
N PHE A 230 7.14 9.05 4.54
CA PHE A 230 7.16 10.32 3.81
C PHE A 230 5.81 10.61 3.15
N CYS A 231 5.29 9.66 2.36
CA CYS A 231 4.01 9.87 1.68
C CYS A 231 2.85 10.00 2.68
N SER A 232 2.80 9.16 3.72
CA SER A 232 1.73 9.19 4.72
C SER A 232 1.75 10.47 5.56
N ASN A 233 2.92 10.87 6.06
CA ASN A 233 3.07 12.12 6.82
C ASN A 233 2.76 13.35 5.97
N LEU A 234 3.06 13.34 4.66
CA LEU A 234 2.69 14.42 3.76
C LEU A 234 1.17 14.54 3.61
N LEU A 235 0.46 13.41 3.52
CA LEU A 235 -1.01 13.43 3.46
C LEU A 235 -1.63 13.92 4.77
N ILE A 236 -1.11 13.49 5.93
CA ILE A 236 -1.54 13.98 7.24
C ILE A 236 -1.29 15.49 7.36
N TYR A 237 -0.13 15.96 6.91
CA TYR A 237 0.21 17.38 6.86
C TYR A 237 -0.79 18.17 6.00
N LEU A 238 -1.11 17.67 4.81
CA LEU A 238 -2.03 18.33 3.87
C LEU A 238 -3.48 18.35 4.36
N ASP A 239 -3.87 17.35 5.15
CA ASP A 239 -5.17 17.25 5.85
C ASP A 239 -5.26 18.15 7.10
N ASP A 240 -4.26 19.01 7.31
CA ASP A 240 -4.15 19.92 8.47
C ASP A 240 -4.17 19.23 9.84
N ARG A 241 -3.71 17.98 9.87
CA ARG A 241 -3.57 17.20 11.10
C ARG A 241 -2.13 17.27 11.61
N PRO A 242 -1.92 17.14 12.93
CA PRO A 242 -0.57 17.17 13.50
C PRO A 242 0.22 15.97 12.99
N VAL A 243 1.34 16.22 12.32
CA VAL A 243 2.18 15.17 11.75
C VAL A 243 2.86 14.42 12.88
N PRO A 244 2.78 13.07 12.92
CA PRO A 244 3.44 12.29 13.97
C PRO A 244 4.95 12.52 13.95
N GLN A 245 5.53 12.75 15.13
CA GLN A 245 6.96 13.07 15.26
C GLN A 245 7.80 11.86 15.72
N ASP A 246 7.16 10.82 16.24
CA ASP A 246 7.80 9.54 16.55
C ASP A 246 7.42 8.50 15.49
N ILE A 247 8.29 8.35 14.49
CA ILE A 247 8.08 7.41 13.39
C ILE A 247 8.10 5.95 13.85
N MET A 248 8.88 5.63 14.88
CA MET A 248 8.99 4.27 15.40
C MET A 248 7.68 3.86 16.08
N LEU A 249 7.04 4.80 16.77
CA LEU A 249 5.72 4.61 17.34
C LEU A 249 4.67 4.32 16.26
N VAL A 250 4.64 5.12 15.19
CA VAL A 250 3.72 4.93 14.05
C VAL A 250 3.92 3.57 13.40
N GLN A 251 5.17 3.22 13.07
CA GLN A 251 5.51 1.93 12.47
C GLN A 251 5.13 0.77 13.40
N THR A 252 5.31 0.91 14.71
CA THR A 252 4.92 -0.11 15.69
C THR A 252 3.40 -0.32 15.70
N ALA A 253 2.61 0.75 15.74
CA ALA A 253 1.15 0.67 15.70
C ALA A 253 0.68 -0.01 14.40
N ARG A 254 1.19 0.44 13.25
CA ARG A 254 0.87 -0.11 11.94
C ARG A 254 1.22 -1.60 11.84
N ASN A 255 2.40 -2.00 12.32
CA ASN A 255 2.84 -3.40 12.34
C ASN A 255 1.95 -4.28 13.22
N LYS A 256 1.48 -3.79 14.36
CA LYS A 256 0.53 -4.54 15.22
C LYS A 256 -0.81 -4.74 14.52
N ILE A 257 -1.36 -3.69 13.93
CA ILE A 257 -2.62 -3.75 13.16
C ILE A 257 -2.51 -4.79 12.03
N PHE A 258 -1.45 -4.72 11.23
CA PHE A 258 -1.22 -5.66 10.12
C PHE A 258 -0.93 -7.09 10.61
N GLY A 259 -0.23 -7.22 11.73
CA GLY A 259 0.04 -8.50 12.37
C GLY A 259 -1.25 -9.22 12.75
N ILE A 260 -2.18 -8.55 13.40
CA ILE A 260 -3.49 -9.12 13.76
C ILE A 260 -4.29 -9.48 12.51
N ALA A 261 -4.38 -8.58 11.52
CA ALA A 261 -5.12 -8.85 10.29
C ALA A 261 -4.57 -10.07 9.52
N THR A 262 -3.25 -10.21 9.47
CA THR A 262 -2.57 -11.37 8.84
C THR A 262 -2.86 -12.66 9.60
N ARG A 263 -2.70 -12.66 10.92
CA ARG A 263 -2.97 -13.82 11.79
C ARG A 263 -4.42 -14.26 11.69
N ARG A 264 -5.36 -13.31 11.68
CA ARG A 264 -6.80 -13.56 11.48
C ARG A 264 -7.08 -14.28 10.16
N SER A 265 -6.48 -13.82 9.06
CA SER A 265 -6.65 -14.44 7.74
C SER A 265 -6.11 -15.88 7.69
N MET A 266 -4.94 -16.12 8.28
CA MET A 266 -4.35 -17.46 8.41
C MET A 266 -5.22 -18.38 9.27
N LEU A 267 -5.76 -17.84 10.37
CA LEU A 267 -6.63 -18.56 11.28
C LEU A 267 -7.94 -18.97 10.60
N ILE A 268 -8.59 -18.07 9.86
CA ILE A 268 -9.79 -18.41 9.06
C ILE A 268 -9.48 -19.54 8.08
N SER A 269 -8.36 -19.45 7.36
CA SER A 269 -7.93 -20.51 6.44
C SER A 269 -7.72 -21.86 7.15
N LEU A 270 -7.20 -21.84 8.39
CA LEU A 270 -7.05 -23.04 9.22
C LEU A 270 -8.40 -23.59 9.69
N LEU A 271 -9.37 -22.73 9.99
CA LEU A 271 -10.72 -23.14 10.38
C LEU A 271 -11.45 -23.79 9.21
N ASP A 272 -11.39 -23.21 8.01
CA ASP A 272 -11.93 -23.80 6.78
C ASP A 272 -11.34 -25.19 6.52
N PHE A 273 -10.02 -25.34 6.73
CA PHE A 273 -9.36 -26.63 6.68
C PHE A 273 -9.96 -27.61 7.69
N CYS A 274 -10.12 -27.21 8.96
CA CYS A 274 -10.69 -28.08 9.99
C CYS A 274 -12.15 -28.47 9.70
N GLU A 275 -12.96 -27.55 9.19
CA GLU A 275 -14.34 -27.80 8.76
C GLU A 275 -14.41 -28.83 7.63
N SER A 276 -13.44 -28.81 6.70
CA SER A 276 -13.38 -29.83 5.63
C SER A 276 -13.21 -31.27 6.15
N PHE A 277 -12.73 -31.44 7.39
CA PHE A 277 -12.66 -32.72 8.11
C PHE A 277 -13.83 -32.94 9.07
N GLY A 278 -14.86 -32.10 9.04
CA GLY A 278 -16.06 -32.20 9.88
C GLY A 278 -15.87 -31.70 11.32
N ALA A 279 -14.84 -30.91 11.61
CA ALA A 279 -14.66 -30.31 12.93
C ALA A 279 -15.66 -29.17 13.17
N ASN A 280 -16.14 -29.03 14.40
CA ASN A 280 -16.99 -27.91 14.80
C ASN A 280 -16.12 -26.70 15.21
N THR A 281 -16.13 -25.66 14.37
CA THR A 281 -15.37 -24.41 14.52
C THR A 281 -16.15 -23.29 15.21
N GLN A 282 -17.44 -23.46 15.50
CA GLN A 282 -18.35 -22.40 15.96
C GLN A 282 -17.83 -21.67 17.20
N SER A 283 -17.21 -22.39 18.13
CA SER A 283 -16.64 -21.81 19.35
C SER A 283 -15.44 -20.90 19.08
N ILE A 284 -14.66 -21.17 18.03
CA ILE A 284 -13.50 -20.34 17.67
C ILE A 284 -13.99 -19.11 16.89
N ILE A 285 -14.98 -19.30 16.02
CA ILE A 285 -15.64 -18.20 15.29
C ILE A 285 -16.24 -17.19 16.28
N SER A 286 -16.91 -17.64 17.35
CA SER A 286 -17.44 -16.71 18.35
C SER A 286 -16.38 -15.92 19.11
N GLN A 287 -15.15 -16.46 19.25
CA GLN A 287 -14.04 -15.72 19.85
C GLN A 287 -13.42 -14.73 18.85
N LEU A 288 -13.42 -15.06 17.55
CA LEU A 288 -13.04 -14.12 16.50
C LEU A 288 -13.98 -12.90 16.49
N ASP A 289 -15.28 -13.08 16.74
CA ASP A 289 -16.22 -11.95 16.87
C ASP A 289 -15.86 -11.01 18.05
N GLU A 290 -15.34 -11.56 19.15
CA GLU A 290 -14.86 -10.78 20.29
C GLU A 290 -13.59 -9.99 19.93
N LEU A 291 -12.63 -10.65 19.28
CA LEU A 291 -11.43 -9.99 18.76
C LEU A 291 -11.79 -8.85 17.80
N ASP A 292 -12.72 -9.08 16.87
CA ASP A 292 -13.14 -8.09 15.88
C ASP A 292 -13.77 -6.86 16.55
N ARG A 293 -14.48 -7.03 17.68
CA ARG A 293 -14.99 -5.90 18.49
C ARG A 293 -13.86 -5.12 19.13
N VAL A 294 -12.89 -5.78 19.75
CA VAL A 294 -11.73 -5.08 20.37
C VAL A 294 -10.95 -4.30 19.31
N CYS A 295 -10.75 -4.87 18.11
CA CYS A 295 -10.10 -4.17 17.01
C CYS A 295 -10.94 -2.98 16.52
N ALA A 296 -12.26 -3.12 16.44
CA ALA A 296 -13.16 -2.03 16.05
C ALA A 296 -13.16 -0.89 17.08
N ASP A 297 -13.07 -1.20 18.38
CA ASP A 297 -13.01 -0.20 19.45
C ASP A 297 -11.63 0.50 19.51
N ALA A 298 -10.55 -0.18 19.09
CA ALA A 298 -9.20 0.38 19.00
C ALA A 298 -8.99 1.26 17.77
N MET A 299 -9.73 1.01 16.69
CA MET A 299 -9.53 1.67 15.39
C MET A 299 -9.62 3.21 15.47
N PRO A 300 -10.60 3.82 16.16
CA PRO A 300 -10.66 5.27 16.29
C PRO A 300 -9.38 5.90 16.85
N GLN A 301 -8.71 5.25 17.82
CA GLN A 301 -7.47 5.75 18.41
C GLN A 301 -6.38 5.89 17.33
N TYR A 302 -6.23 4.88 16.47
CA TYR A 302 -5.27 4.93 15.37
C TYR A 302 -5.66 5.98 14.33
N LEU A 303 -6.95 6.05 13.99
CA LEU A 303 -7.47 7.06 13.04
C LEU A 303 -7.27 8.47 13.55
N ASP A 304 -7.32 8.70 14.86
CA ASP A 304 -7.11 9.98 15.55
C ASP A 304 -5.62 10.27 15.86
N LEU A 305 -4.69 9.45 15.35
CA LEU A 305 -3.23 9.55 15.56
C LEU A 305 -2.80 9.34 17.02
N GLN A 306 -3.64 8.73 17.85
CA GLN A 306 -3.34 8.31 19.22
C GLN A 306 -2.65 6.94 19.20
N PHE A 307 -1.43 6.89 18.67
CA PHE A 307 -0.72 5.63 18.41
C PHE A 307 -0.37 4.84 19.67
N GLU A 308 -0.07 5.51 20.79
CA GLU A 308 0.20 4.83 22.07
C GLU A 308 -1.03 4.06 22.56
N ASP A 309 -2.19 4.73 22.59
CA ASP A 309 -3.45 4.13 23.00
C ASP A 309 -3.86 2.99 22.03
N ALA A 310 -3.68 3.22 20.73
CA ALA A 310 -3.92 2.19 19.72
C ALA A 310 -3.02 0.96 19.97
N ILE A 311 -1.73 1.17 20.25
CA ILE A 311 -0.80 0.08 20.57
C ILE A 311 -1.29 -0.72 21.79
N GLU A 312 -1.66 -0.04 22.88
CA GLU A 312 -2.16 -0.72 24.09
C GLU A 312 -3.41 -1.56 23.80
N SER A 313 -4.34 -1.02 23.02
CA SER A 313 -5.56 -1.74 22.62
C SER A 313 -5.26 -2.94 21.71
N TYR A 314 -4.32 -2.77 20.77
CA TYR A 314 -3.89 -3.85 19.87
C TYR A 314 -3.04 -4.91 20.58
N ASP A 315 -2.37 -4.58 21.70
CA ASP A 315 -1.73 -5.58 22.56
C ASP A 315 -2.76 -6.50 23.22
N LYS A 316 -3.87 -5.94 23.73
CA LYS A 316 -4.99 -6.73 24.26
C LYS A 316 -5.59 -7.63 23.17
N ALA A 317 -5.77 -7.10 21.96
CA ALA A 317 -6.24 -7.89 20.82
C ALA A 317 -5.26 -9.01 20.44
N ALA A 318 -3.94 -8.79 20.54
CA ALA A 318 -2.93 -9.80 20.29
C ALA A 318 -2.97 -10.95 21.31
N GLU A 319 -3.18 -10.65 22.60
CA GLU A 319 -3.37 -11.65 23.65
C GLU A 319 -4.61 -12.53 23.39
N ILE A 320 -5.73 -11.91 23.01
CA ILE A 320 -6.94 -12.64 22.62
C ILE A 320 -6.64 -13.56 21.43
N MET A 321 -5.98 -13.03 20.39
CA MET A 321 -5.61 -13.81 19.20
C MET A 321 -4.77 -15.05 19.53
N GLU A 322 -3.78 -14.93 20.44
CA GLU A 322 -2.97 -16.07 20.87
C GLU A 322 -3.81 -17.19 21.48
N GLY A 323 -4.77 -16.83 22.34
CA GLY A 323 -5.71 -17.80 22.92
C GLY A 323 -6.57 -18.51 21.85
N ILE A 324 -7.02 -17.76 20.84
CA ILE A 324 -7.81 -18.30 19.73
C ILE A 324 -6.97 -19.27 18.87
N GLU A 325 -5.74 -18.88 18.54
CA GLU A 325 -4.81 -19.71 17.76
C GLU A 325 -4.48 -21.03 18.47
N GLU A 326 -4.25 -21.01 19.79
CA GLU A 326 -4.08 -22.24 20.57
C GLU A 326 -5.31 -23.16 20.47
N GLY A 327 -6.51 -22.58 20.55
CA GLY A 327 -7.77 -23.30 20.37
C GLY A 327 -7.86 -23.96 18.99
N ALA A 328 -7.49 -23.23 17.94
CA ALA A 328 -7.50 -23.73 16.58
C ALA A 328 -6.48 -24.83 16.32
N ILE A 329 -5.29 -24.75 16.89
CA ILE A 329 -4.28 -25.82 16.82
C ILE A 329 -4.81 -27.09 17.50
N LYS A 330 -5.42 -26.97 18.68
CA LYS A 330 -6.05 -28.11 19.37
C LYS A 330 -7.18 -28.72 18.53
N LEU A 331 -7.98 -27.89 17.86
CA LEU A 331 -9.04 -28.36 16.96
C LEU A 331 -8.47 -29.11 15.75
N LYS A 332 -7.44 -28.55 15.10
CA LYS A 332 -6.71 -29.18 13.99
C LYS A 332 -6.18 -30.56 14.38
N GLN A 333 -5.55 -30.68 15.56
CA GLN A 333 -5.03 -31.96 16.05
C GLN A 333 -6.13 -33.01 16.22
N ARG A 334 -7.30 -32.63 16.77
CA ARG A 334 -8.45 -33.53 16.92
C ARG A 334 -9.02 -33.96 15.56
N ALA A 335 -9.10 -33.05 14.60
CA ALA A 335 -9.57 -33.36 13.25
C ALA A 335 -8.65 -34.36 12.55
N LEU A 336 -7.34 -34.13 12.60
CA LEU A 336 -6.33 -35.00 11.96
C LEU A 336 -6.15 -36.34 12.68
N MET A 337 -6.45 -36.44 13.97
CA MET A 337 -6.39 -37.71 14.70
C MET A 337 -7.28 -38.77 14.05
N TRP A 338 -8.50 -38.41 13.62
CA TRP A 338 -9.40 -39.36 12.98
C TRP A 338 -8.92 -39.81 11.60
N VAL A 339 -8.32 -38.88 10.84
CA VAL A 339 -7.67 -39.21 9.57
C VAL A 339 -6.56 -40.24 9.79
N TYR A 340 -5.69 -40.00 10.78
CA TYR A 340 -4.60 -40.91 11.12
C TYR A 340 -5.11 -42.29 11.56
N VAL A 341 -6.17 -42.34 12.38
CA VAL A 341 -6.77 -43.61 12.82
C VAL A 341 -7.37 -44.38 11.63
N ILE A 342 -8.10 -43.72 10.74
CA ILE A 342 -8.69 -44.34 9.55
C ILE A 342 -7.60 -44.84 8.61
N GLU A 343 -6.56 -44.04 8.37
CA GLU A 343 -5.41 -44.44 7.57
C GLU A 343 -4.72 -45.66 8.17
N TRP A 344 -4.43 -45.63 9.47
CA TRP A 344 -3.80 -46.73 10.18
C TRP A 344 -4.62 -48.01 10.11
N LEU A 345 -5.94 -47.93 10.32
CA LEU A 345 -6.85 -49.07 10.19
C LEU A 345 -6.92 -49.60 8.76
N THR A 346 -6.91 -48.71 7.76
CA THR A 346 -6.97 -49.08 6.34
C THR A 346 -5.69 -49.78 5.90
N VAL A 347 -4.52 -49.25 6.27
CA VAL A 347 -3.21 -49.85 5.98
C VAL A 347 -3.06 -51.20 6.69
N THR A 348 -3.41 -51.26 7.98
CA THR A 348 -3.34 -52.51 8.76
C THR A 348 -4.32 -53.55 8.23
N GLY A 349 -5.57 -53.15 7.93
CA GLY A 349 -6.59 -54.03 7.36
C GLY A 349 -6.19 -54.60 6.00
N THR A 350 -5.67 -53.75 5.11
CA THR A 350 -5.16 -54.17 3.79
C THR A 350 -3.97 -55.12 3.95
N GLY A 351 -3.04 -54.83 4.86
CA GLY A 351 -1.89 -55.69 5.15
C GLY A 351 -2.29 -57.07 5.67
N LEU A 352 -3.24 -57.13 6.62
CA LEU A 352 -3.78 -58.38 7.15
C LEU A 352 -4.51 -59.18 6.06
N PHE A 353 -5.33 -58.52 5.23
CA PHE A 353 -6.05 -59.18 4.13
C PHE A 353 -5.07 -59.79 3.12
N CYS A 354 -4.08 -59.01 2.67
CA CYS A 354 -3.02 -59.50 1.78
C CYS A 354 -2.23 -60.66 2.41
N GLY A 355 -1.88 -60.54 3.69
CA GLY A 355 -1.19 -61.59 4.43
C GLY A 355 -1.99 -62.89 4.51
N VAL A 356 -3.29 -62.81 4.83
CA VAL A 356 -4.19 -63.96 4.87
C VAL A 356 -4.38 -64.57 3.47
N ALA A 357 -4.51 -63.75 2.44
CA ALA A 357 -4.63 -64.22 1.06
C ALA A 357 -3.37 -64.99 0.62
N ILE A 358 -2.18 -64.45 0.87
CA ILE A 358 -0.89 -65.09 0.59
C ILE A 358 -0.74 -66.38 1.38
N TRP A 359 -1.01 -66.36 2.69
CA TRP A 359 -0.95 -67.55 3.55
C TRP A 359 -1.90 -68.65 3.06
N THR A 360 -3.13 -68.28 2.69
CA THR A 360 -4.14 -69.22 2.18
C THR A 360 -3.70 -69.86 0.86
N LEU A 361 -3.07 -69.07 -0.03
CA LEU A 361 -2.53 -69.55 -1.31
C LEU A 361 -1.32 -70.47 -1.12
N MET A 362 -0.33 -70.03 -0.34
CA MET A 362 0.97 -70.70 -0.23
C MET A 362 0.99 -71.84 0.79
N ILE A 363 0.44 -71.63 1.99
CA ILE A 363 0.53 -72.60 3.10
C ILE A 363 -0.63 -73.57 3.07
N ARG A 364 -1.87 -73.07 2.95
CA ARG A 364 -3.05 -73.95 2.79
C ARG A 364 -3.10 -74.65 1.44
N ARG A 365 -2.21 -74.26 0.51
CA ARG A 365 -2.00 -74.89 -0.81
C ARG A 365 -3.31 -75.11 -1.58
N LYS A 366 -4.25 -74.17 -1.48
CA LYS A 366 -5.55 -74.34 -2.13
C LYS A 366 -5.46 -74.29 -3.66
N LEU A 367 -4.41 -73.67 -4.19
CA LEU A 367 -4.14 -73.52 -5.63
C LEU A 367 -2.76 -74.07 -6.06
N TYR A 368 -1.79 -74.18 -5.15
CA TYR A 368 -0.48 -74.75 -5.47
C TYR A 368 -0.48 -76.27 -5.30
N ARG A 369 -0.50 -76.99 -6.44
CA ARG A 369 -0.38 -78.45 -6.50
C ARG A 369 1.03 -78.87 -6.07
N GLN A 370 1.15 -79.93 -5.25
CA GLN A 370 2.44 -80.46 -4.80
C GLN A 370 3.36 -80.74 -6.00
N VAL A 371 4.56 -80.16 -5.98
CA VAL A 371 5.60 -80.49 -6.96
C VAL A 371 6.00 -81.95 -6.73
N GLY A 372 5.80 -82.80 -7.74
CA GLY A 372 6.12 -84.21 -7.67
C GLY A 372 7.61 -84.39 -7.39
N TYR A 373 7.95 -85.18 -6.37
CA TYR A 373 9.33 -85.47 -6.02
C TYR A 373 9.97 -86.32 -7.13
N THR A 374 10.99 -85.81 -7.80
CA THR A 374 11.83 -86.63 -8.69
C THR A 374 12.76 -87.47 -7.82
N ARG A 375 12.51 -88.79 -7.72
CA ARG A 375 13.44 -89.72 -7.08
C ARG A 375 14.72 -89.80 -7.91
N VAL A 376 15.82 -89.29 -7.36
CA VAL A 376 17.17 -89.55 -7.88
C VAL A 376 17.55 -90.98 -7.48
N ARG A 377 18.08 -91.74 -8.45
CA ARG A 377 18.40 -93.17 -8.36
C ARG A 377 19.86 -93.37 -8.01
#